data_AF-A0A1E1K4H5-F1
#
_entry.id   AF-A0A1E1K4H5-F1
#
_cell.length_a   1.000
_cell.length_b   1.000
_cell.length_c   1.000
_cell.angle_alpha   90.00
_cell.angle_beta   90.00
_cell.angle_gamma   90.00
#
_symmetry.space_group_name_H-M   'P 1'
#
loop_
_entity.id
_entity.type
_entity.pdbx_description
1 polymer ?
#
loop_
_entity_poly.entity_id
_entity_poly.type
_entity_poly.pdbx_seq_one_letter_code
_entity_poly.pdbx_strand_id
1 'polypeptide(L)'
;MAGSLVRRFKEGIPTPHLVAAGAENVRPEDRMLDNDDIRPLNLSERTWNLWTYLTFWFSAVATISNWYAAASAQALGLSIWESVGCASGGQFLIAIVIVLTGRCRC
;
A
#
# COMPACT_ATOMS: atom_id res chain seq x y z
N MET A 1 -15.06 -21.19 -29.45
CA MET A 1 -14.02 -20.44 -30.21
C MET A 1 -13.08 -19.62 -29.32
N ALA A 2 -13.52 -19.07 -28.18
CA ALA A 2 -12.67 -18.25 -27.29
C ALA A 2 -11.49 -19.00 -26.62
N GLY A 3 -11.66 -20.28 -26.24
CA GLY A 3 -10.61 -21.05 -25.54
C GLY A 3 -9.35 -21.34 -26.37
N SER A 4 -9.47 -21.37 -27.70
CA SER A 4 -8.33 -21.53 -28.62
C SER A 4 -7.46 -20.26 -28.64
N LEU A 5 -8.10 -19.09 -28.66
CA LEU A 5 -7.44 -17.79 -28.63
C LEU A 5 -6.69 -17.55 -27.32
N VAL A 6 -7.28 -17.93 -26.18
CA VAL A 6 -6.63 -17.84 -24.86
C VAL A 6 -5.41 -18.76 -24.76
N ARG A 7 -5.49 -19.98 -25.31
CA ARG A 7 -4.34 -20.91 -25.36
C ARG A 7 -3.18 -20.34 -26.18
N ARG A 8 -3.46 -19.80 -27.37
CA ARG A 8 -2.41 -19.19 -28.22
C ARG A 8 -1.77 -17.96 -27.59
N PHE A 9 -2.52 -17.19 -26.80
CA PHE A 9 -1.96 -16.05 -26.08
C PHE A 9 -1.07 -16.50 -24.91
N LYS A 10 -1.46 -17.55 -24.18
CA LYS A 10 -0.66 -18.12 -23.08
C LYS A 10 0.63 -18.78 -23.58
N GLU A 11 0.60 -19.44 -24.73
CA GLU A 11 1.77 -20.08 -25.36
C GLU A 11 2.74 -19.06 -26.00
N GLY A 12 2.27 -17.84 -26.31
CA GLY A 12 3.09 -16.77 -26.87
C GLY A 12 3.86 -15.94 -25.85
N ILE A 13 3.62 -16.16 -24.55
CA ILE A 13 4.36 -15.48 -23.47
C ILE A 13 5.63 -16.28 -23.21
N PRO A 14 6.83 -15.69 -23.46
CA PRO A 14 8.09 -16.33 -23.13
C PRO A 14 8.12 -16.66 -21.64
N THR A 15 8.42 -17.91 -21.28
CA THR A 15 8.65 -18.27 -19.88
C THR A 15 9.79 -17.42 -19.33
N PRO A 16 9.62 -16.73 -18.18
CA PRO A 16 10.67 -15.89 -17.63
C PRO A 16 11.91 -16.73 -17.36
N HIS A 17 13.04 -16.32 -17.95
CA HIS A 17 14.33 -16.99 -17.75
C HIS A 17 14.96 -16.65 -16.39
N LEU A 18 14.42 -15.63 -15.70
CA LEU A 18 14.85 -15.21 -14.38
C LEU A 18 13.96 -15.88 -13.33
N VAL A 19 14.52 -16.84 -12.62
CA VAL A 19 13.90 -17.40 -11.42
C VAL A 19 14.19 -16.44 -10.27
N ALA A 20 13.13 -15.85 -9.70
CA ALA A 20 13.27 -14.95 -8.56
C ALA A 20 13.82 -15.70 -7.34
N ALA A 21 14.50 -14.99 -6.44
CA ALA A 21 15.10 -15.59 -5.25
C ALA A 21 14.03 -16.35 -4.42
N GLY A 22 14.28 -17.63 -4.17
CA GLY A 22 13.37 -18.52 -3.45
C GLY A 22 12.09 -18.93 -4.20
N ALA A 23 11.98 -18.69 -5.51
CA ALA A 23 10.93 -19.28 -6.36
C ALA A 23 11.33 -20.65 -6.97
N GLU A 24 12.38 -21.29 -6.43
CA GLU A 24 12.96 -22.54 -6.98
C GLU A 24 12.04 -23.75 -6.81
N ASN A 25 11.29 -23.82 -5.69
CA ASN A 25 10.40 -24.93 -5.34
C ASN A 25 8.96 -24.76 -5.86
N VAL A 26 8.72 -23.74 -6.70
CA VAL A 26 7.39 -23.33 -7.14
C VAL A 26 7.04 -23.99 -8.47
N ARG A 27 5.78 -24.40 -8.62
CA ARG A 27 5.25 -25.01 -9.85
C ARG A 27 5.58 -24.10 -11.05
N PRO A 28 6.02 -24.65 -12.20
CA PRO A 28 6.44 -23.85 -13.36
C PRO A 28 5.42 -22.82 -13.85
N GLU A 29 4.13 -23.10 -13.64
CA GLU A 29 3.00 -22.25 -14.00
C GLU A 29 2.83 -21.00 -13.12
N ASP A 30 3.35 -21.02 -11.89
CA ASP A 30 3.22 -19.92 -10.91
C ASP A 30 4.53 -19.15 -10.69
N ARG A 31 5.65 -19.60 -11.29
CA ARG A 31 6.96 -18.92 -11.20
C ARG A 31 6.95 -17.47 -11.68
N MET A 32 5.97 -17.08 -12.49
CA MET A 32 5.80 -15.69 -12.92
C MET A 32 5.24 -14.78 -11.82
N LEU A 33 4.52 -15.35 -10.86
CA LEU A 33 3.76 -14.62 -9.84
C LEU A 33 4.30 -14.84 -8.43
N ASP A 34 5.16 -15.82 -8.23
CA ASP A 34 5.79 -16.12 -6.94
C ASP A 34 7.18 -15.51 -6.82
N ASN A 35 7.39 -14.72 -5.76
CA ASN A 35 8.62 -13.99 -5.46
C ASN A 35 8.82 -13.95 -3.93
N ASP A 36 10.05 -13.76 -3.45
CA ASP A 36 10.30 -13.60 -2.00
C ASP A 36 9.57 -12.41 -1.39
N ASP A 37 9.54 -11.29 -2.09
CA ASP A 37 8.97 -10.06 -1.55
C ASP A 37 7.44 -10.08 -1.42
N ILE A 38 6.76 -10.99 -2.13
CA ILE A 38 5.29 -11.12 -2.06
C ILE A 38 4.85 -12.10 -0.98
N ARG A 39 5.78 -12.91 -0.44
CA ARG A 39 5.48 -13.85 0.63
C ARG A 39 5.14 -13.09 1.90
N PRO A 40 4.27 -13.64 2.77
CA PRO A 40 4.06 -13.06 4.09
C PRO A 40 5.39 -12.96 4.84
N LEU A 41 5.71 -11.76 5.34
CA LEU A 41 6.90 -11.52 6.15
C LEU A 41 6.94 -12.44 7.38
N ASN A 42 8.10 -13.01 7.65
CA ASN A 42 8.33 -13.81 8.85
C ASN A 42 8.21 -12.93 10.10
N LEU A 43 7.77 -13.50 11.23
CA LEU A 43 7.62 -12.76 12.49
C LEU A 43 8.95 -12.18 12.99
N SER A 44 10.07 -12.87 12.72
CA SER A 44 11.42 -12.44 13.10
C SER A 44 11.94 -11.22 12.33
N GLU A 45 11.33 -10.91 11.18
CA GLU A 45 11.76 -9.83 10.28
C GLU A 45 10.98 -8.52 10.53
N ARG A 46 10.03 -8.53 11.47
CA ARG A 46 9.27 -7.34 11.89
C ARG A 46 10.12 -6.44 12.80
N THR A 47 10.92 -5.57 12.19
CA THR A 47 11.79 -4.62 12.90
C THR A 47 11.14 -3.27 13.20
N TRP A 48 9.93 -3.03 12.69
CA TRP A 48 9.24 -1.75 12.83
C TRP A 48 8.64 -1.59 14.23
N ASN A 49 9.17 -0.64 15.00
CA ASN A 49 8.63 -0.23 16.28
C ASN A 49 7.55 0.84 16.11
N LEU A 50 6.79 1.11 17.17
CA LEU A 50 5.74 2.16 17.19
C LEU A 50 6.25 3.51 16.66
N TRP A 51 7.47 3.90 17.03
CA TRP A 51 8.10 5.15 16.57
C TRP A 51 8.37 5.18 15.07
N THR A 52 8.75 4.04 14.49
CA THR A 52 8.94 3.91 13.04
C THR A 52 7.62 4.13 12.33
N TYR A 53 6.53 3.55 12.84
CA TYR A 53 5.19 3.76 12.29
C TYR A 53 4.72 5.22 12.41
N LEU A 54 4.89 5.85 13.57
CA LEU A 54 4.48 7.24 13.77
C LEU A 54 5.24 8.19 12.85
N THR A 55 6.57 8.04 12.76
CA THR A 55 7.41 8.88 11.89
C THR A 55 7.09 8.66 10.41
N PHE A 56 6.88 7.41 10.01
CA PHE A 56 6.48 7.07 8.65
C PHE A 56 5.17 7.76 8.27
N TRP A 57 4.12 7.61 9.09
CA TRP A 57 2.82 8.23 8.83
C TRP A 57 2.87 9.75 8.89
N PHE A 58 3.63 10.34 9.81
CA PHE A 58 3.84 11.78 9.85
C PHE A 58 4.46 12.30 8.55
N SER A 59 5.49 11.61 8.03
CA SER A 59 6.13 11.97 6.77
C SER A 59 5.18 11.83 5.56
N ALA A 60 4.31 10.81 5.56
CA ALA A 60 3.32 10.60 4.51
C ALA A 60 2.25 11.70 4.47
N VAL A 61 1.90 12.28 5.62
CA VAL A 61 0.90 13.36 5.73
C VAL A 61 1.51 14.74 5.51
N ALA A 62 2.82 14.90 5.75
CA ALA A 62 3.58 16.13 5.59
C ALA A 62 3.86 16.48 4.11
N THR A 63 2.79 16.62 3.31
CA THR A 63 2.85 16.98 1.90
C THR A 63 2.31 18.38 1.66
N ILE A 64 2.85 19.09 0.66
CA ILE A 64 2.42 20.46 0.31
C ILE A 64 0.90 20.51 0.04
N SER A 65 0.35 19.47 -0.58
CA SER A 65 -1.08 19.36 -0.86
C SER A 65 -1.93 19.43 0.41
N ASN A 66 -1.54 18.73 1.48
CA ASN A 66 -2.26 18.76 2.76
C ASN A 66 -2.16 20.13 3.43
N TRP A 67 -1.02 20.80 3.30
CA TRP A 67 -0.80 22.12 3.89
C TRP A 67 -1.62 23.18 3.15
N TYR A 68 -1.70 23.06 1.83
CA TYR A 68 -2.53 23.92 0.99
C TYR A 68 -4.03 23.75 1.29
N ALA A 69 -4.48 22.53 1.55
CA ALA A 69 -5.88 22.28 1.94
C ALA A 69 -6.24 22.94 3.27
N ALA A 70 -5.33 22.97 4.25
CA ALA A 70 -5.55 23.69 5.50
C ALA A 70 -5.54 25.22 5.29
N ALA A 71 -4.66 25.72 4.41
CA ALA A 71 -4.58 27.13 4.07
C ALA A 71 -5.83 27.62 3.30
N SER A 72 -6.40 26.79 2.41
CA SER A 72 -7.62 27.13 1.69
C SER A 72 -8.82 27.19 2.64
N ALA A 73 -8.89 26.32 3.65
CA ALA A 73 -9.89 26.39 4.70
C ALA A 73 -9.79 27.70 5.52
N GLN A 74 -8.57 28.18 5.79
CA GLN A 74 -8.37 29.48 6.43
C GLN A 74 -8.80 30.65 5.53
N ALA A 75 -8.51 30.57 4.23
CA ALA A 75 -8.92 31.58 3.26
C ALA A 75 -10.46 31.71 3.14
N LEU A 76 -11.21 30.65 3.46
CA LEU A 76 -12.67 30.64 3.52
C LEU A 76 -13.24 31.31 4.79
N GLY A 77 -12.38 31.77 5.71
CA GLY A 77 -12.77 32.51 6.91
C GLY A 77 -12.79 31.70 8.20
N LEU A 78 -12.32 30.45 8.20
CA LEU A 78 -12.17 29.66 9.44
C LEU A 78 -10.99 30.18 10.27
N SER A 79 -11.16 30.17 11.60
CA SER A 79 -10.03 30.36 12.52
C SER A 79 -8.93 29.34 12.25
N ILE A 80 -7.68 29.72 12.54
CA ILE A 80 -6.52 28.83 12.44
C ILE A 80 -6.77 27.52 13.19
N TRP A 81 -7.35 27.61 14.39
CA TRP A 81 -7.64 26.44 15.23
C TRP A 81 -8.78 25.58 14.67
N GLU A 82 -9.78 26.18 14.03
CA GLU A 82 -10.88 25.45 13.40
C GLU A 82 -10.40 24.71 12.13
N SER A 83 -9.56 25.37 11.32
CA SER A 83 -8.95 24.74 10.15
C SER A 83 -8.06 23.55 10.53
N VAL A 84 -7.21 23.72 11.56
CA VAL A 84 -6.37 22.62 12.08
C VAL A 84 -7.23 21.50 12.70
N GLY A 85 -8.30 21.84 13.40
CA GLY A 85 -9.27 20.89 13.94
C GLY A 85 -9.97 20.07 12.84
N CYS A 86 -10.40 20.73 11.76
CA CYS A 86 -11.02 20.07 10.62
C CYS A 86 -10.03 19.13 9.90
N ALA A 87 -8.81 19.59 9.64
CA ALA A 87 -7.77 18.80 8.98
C ALA A 87 -7.37 17.56 9.82
N SER A 88 -7.15 17.74 11.12
CA SER A 88 -6.81 16.64 12.03
C SER A 88 -7.96 15.64 12.21
N GLY A 89 -9.21 16.12 12.30
CA GLY A 89 -10.40 15.26 12.34
C GLY A 89 -10.55 14.39 11.09
N GLY A 90 -10.27 14.94 9.90
CA GLY A 90 -10.25 14.17 8.65
C GLY A 90 -9.20 13.05 8.67
N GLN A 91 -7.98 13.35 9.13
CA GLN A 91 -6.91 12.34 9.26
C GLN A 91 -7.29 11.22 10.26
N PHE A 92 -7.97 11.57 11.36
CA PHE A 92 -8.43 10.59 12.34
C PHE A 92 -9.49 9.64 11.77
N LEU A 93 -10.44 10.15 10.98
CA LEU A 93 -11.44 9.31 10.29
C LEU A 93 -10.78 8.33 9.32
N ILE A 94 -9.81 8.79 8.54
CA ILE A 94 -9.05 7.93 7.62
C ILE A 94 -8.31 6.83 8.39
N ALA A 95 -7.68 7.18 9.51
CA ALA A 95 -6.97 6.22 10.36
C ALA A 95 -7.87 5.08 10.85
N ILE A 96 -9.12 5.39 11.26
CA ILE A 96 -10.10 4.36 11.67
C ILE A 96 -10.36 3.37 10.54
N VAL A 97 -10.60 3.86 9.32
CA VAL A 97 -10.90 3.00 8.16
C VAL A 97 -9.70 2.11 7.80
N ILE A 98 -8.48 2.65 7.86
CA ILE A 98 -7.25 1.89 7.61
C ILE A 98 -7.08 0.77 8.64
N VAL A 99 -7.27 1.06 9.92
CA VAL A 99 -7.13 0.06 11.00
C VAL A 99 -8.17 -1.05 10.86
N LEU A 100 -9.43 -0.71 10.56
CA LEU A 100 -10.49 -1.70 10.36
C LEU A 100 -10.20 -2.61 9.16
N THR A 101 -9.73 -2.03 8.05
CA THR A 101 -9.39 -2.77 6.82
C THR A 101 -8.16 -3.67 7.04
N GLY A 102 -7.15 -3.17 7.75
CA GLY A 102 -5.94 -3.93 8.06
C GLY A 102 -6.19 -5.15 8.93
N ARG A 103 -7.12 -5.07 9.89
CA ARG A 103 -7.49 -6.20 10.77
C ARG A 103 -8.28 -7.30 10.09
N CYS A 104 -9.02 -7.00 9.01
CA CYS A 104 -9.79 -8.00 8.27
C CYS A 104 -8.94 -8.92 7.39
N ARG A 105 -7.65 -8.61 7.20
CA ARG A 105 -6.74 -9.33 6.28
C ARG A 105 -5.72 -10.22 6.98
N CYS A 106 -5.80 -10.32 8.31
CA CYS A 106 -5.09 -11.34 9.11
C CYS A 106 -5.98 -12.57 9.26
#